data_AF-A0A149V4X0-F1
#
_entry.id   AF-A0A149V4X0-F1
#
_cell.length_a   1.000
_cell.length_b   1.000
_cell.length_c   1.000
_cell.angle_alpha   90.00
_cell.angle_beta   90.00
_cell.angle_gamma   90.00
#
_symmetry.space_group_name_H-M   'P 1'
#
loop_
_entity.id
_entity.type
_entity.pdbx_description
1 polymer ?
#
loop_
_entity_poly.entity_id
_entity_poly.type
_entity_poly.pdbx_seq_one_letter_code
_entity_poly.pdbx_strand_id
1 'polypeptide(L)'
;MGWIAQARRRQINRKGRPMIIRRPGQPAGVTMQAYAPPAQAAQIIDGMGSAAFIAQVMADALTAHGTPAKDDTVQDGPKTYTLTDATPVYDGPTLCGWTLIAAGGESHDDTGSLV
;
A
#
# COMPACT_ATOMS: atom_id res chain seq x y z
N MET A 1 -9.65 -6.09 21.08
CA MET A 1 -9.10 -6.42 19.74
C MET A 1 -9.77 -7.68 19.27
N GLY A 2 -10.71 -7.57 18.34
CA GLY A 2 -11.44 -8.68 17.74
C GLY A 2 -10.61 -9.46 16.72
N TRP A 3 -11.24 -10.51 16.18
CA TRP A 3 -10.58 -11.53 15.38
C TRP A 3 -10.05 -11.00 14.04
N ILE A 4 -10.69 -9.97 13.46
CA ILE A 4 -10.30 -9.40 12.15
C ILE A 4 -8.95 -8.69 12.28
N ALA A 5 -8.81 -7.88 13.33
CA ALA A 5 -7.57 -7.18 13.64
C ALA A 5 -6.40 -8.15 13.88
N GLN A 6 -6.65 -9.22 14.64
CA GLN A 6 -5.63 -10.24 14.92
C GLN A 6 -5.25 -11.03 13.66
N ALA A 7 -6.22 -11.46 12.86
CA ALA A 7 -5.96 -12.20 11.63
C ALA A 7 -5.14 -11.38 10.64
N ARG A 8 -5.53 -10.11 10.42
CA ARG A 8 -4.80 -9.18 9.56
C ARG A 8 -3.40 -8.91 10.08
N ARG A 9 -3.23 -8.65 11.38
CA ARG A 9 -1.91 -8.43 11.98
C ARG A 9 -0.98 -9.63 11.80
N ARG A 10 -1.49 -10.86 11.99
CA ARG A 10 -0.74 -12.09 11.72
C ARG A 10 -0.35 -12.20 10.25
N GLN A 11 -1.25 -11.85 9.34
CA GLN A 11 -0.97 -11.88 7.90
C GLN A 11 0.10 -10.88 7.50
N ILE A 12 -0.01 -9.63 7.93
CA ILE A 12 0.96 -8.57 7.64
C ILE A 12 2.32 -8.89 8.28
N ASN A 13 2.35 -9.40 9.51
CA ASN A 13 3.59 -9.81 10.15
C ASN A 13 4.25 -11.01 9.46
N ARG A 14 3.46 -11.96 8.93
CA ARG A 14 4.01 -13.18 8.32
C ARG A 14 4.37 -13.04 6.84
N LYS A 15 3.61 -12.22 6.11
CA LYS A 15 3.70 -12.11 4.63
C LYS A 15 3.92 -10.68 4.14
N GLY A 16 3.80 -9.70 5.02
CA GLY A 16 4.05 -8.31 4.66
C GLY A 16 5.53 -8.06 4.40
N ARG A 17 5.80 -6.90 3.81
CA ARG A 17 7.12 -6.39 3.52
C ARG A 17 7.15 -4.89 3.83
N PRO A 18 8.34 -4.32 4.12
CA PRO A 18 8.48 -2.88 4.29
C PRO A 18 8.15 -2.17 2.98
N MET A 19 7.27 -1.18 3.05
CA MET A 19 6.92 -0.26 1.98
C MET A 19 7.07 1.16 2.48
N ILE A 20 7.24 2.13 1.59
CA ILE A 20 7.36 3.54 1.97
C ILE A 20 6.15 4.28 1.40
N ILE A 21 5.34 4.90 2.26
CA ILE A 21 4.31 5.83 1.83
C ILE A 21 4.86 7.26 1.86
N ARG A 22 4.54 8.07 0.84
CA ARG A 22 4.90 9.49 0.76
C ARG A 22 3.68 10.31 0.40
N ARG A 23 3.62 11.51 0.96
CA ARG A 23 2.61 12.50 0.59
C ARG A 23 3.17 13.44 -0.48
N PRO A 24 2.39 13.83 -1.51
CA PRO A 24 2.82 14.85 -2.46
C PRO A 24 3.22 16.13 -1.72
N GLY A 25 4.42 16.65 -2.03
CA GLY A 25 5.00 17.82 -1.36
C GLY A 25 5.71 17.53 -0.03
N GLN A 26 5.72 16.27 0.46
CA GLN A 26 6.53 15.85 1.60
C GLN A 26 7.62 14.86 1.16
N PRO A 27 8.90 15.25 1.19
CA PRO A 27 9.99 14.36 0.79
C PRO A 27 10.23 13.24 1.82
N ALA A 28 9.82 13.46 3.08
CA ALA A 28 9.92 12.46 4.13
C ALA A 28 8.86 11.36 3.91
N GLY A 29 9.32 10.16 3.54
CA GLY A 29 8.47 8.98 3.48
C GLY A 29 8.37 8.28 4.83
N VAL A 30 7.21 7.65 5.07
CA VAL A 30 6.97 6.81 6.25
C VAL A 30 7.11 5.36 5.84
N THR A 31 8.03 4.65 6.49
CA THR A 31 8.18 3.21 6.31
C THR A 31 7.07 2.49 7.08
N MET A 32 6.30 1.67 6.37
CA MET A 32 5.20 0.88 6.90
C MET A 32 5.36 -0.59 6.55
N GLN A 33 4.97 -1.47 7.47
CA GLN A 33 4.86 -2.90 7.19
C GLN A 33 3.52 -3.16 6.50
N ALA A 34 3.55 -3.50 5.22
CA ALA A 34 2.34 -3.70 4.42
C ALA A 34 2.36 -5.03 3.69
N TYR A 35 1.19 -5.63 3.52
CA TYR A 35 0.99 -6.84 2.73
C TYR A 35 0.27 -6.50 1.44
N ALA A 36 0.98 -6.63 0.31
CA ALA A 36 0.36 -6.63 -1.00
C ALA A 36 0.09 -8.07 -1.45
N PRO A 37 -1.17 -8.53 -1.51
CA PRO A 37 -1.49 -9.81 -2.12
C PRO A 37 -1.03 -9.82 -3.59
N PRO A 38 -0.63 -11.00 -4.12
CA PRO A 38 -0.34 -11.12 -5.54
C PRO A 38 -1.58 -10.73 -6.34
N ALA A 39 -1.39 -10.05 -7.47
CA ALA A 39 -2.48 -9.72 -8.39
C ALA A 39 -3.27 -10.98 -8.69
N GLN A 40 -4.57 -10.98 -8.36
CA GLN A 40 -5.41 -12.14 -8.60
C GLN A 40 -5.63 -12.26 -10.11
N ALA A 41 -5.47 -13.46 -10.66
CA ALA A 41 -5.56 -13.74 -12.10
C ALA A 41 -6.88 -13.25 -12.74
N ALA A 42 -7.96 -13.13 -11.97
CA ALA A 42 -9.23 -12.57 -12.45
C ALA A 42 -9.16 -11.10 -12.90
N GLN A 43 -8.19 -10.32 -12.41
CA GLN A 43 -7.95 -8.94 -12.88
C GLN A 43 -7.14 -8.87 -14.19
N ILE A 44 -6.62 -10.00 -14.67
CA ILE A 44 -5.81 -10.10 -15.89
C ILE A 44 -6.71 -10.39 -17.12
N ILE A 45 -7.94 -10.87 -16.91
CA ILE A 45 -8.81 -11.39 -17.98
C ILE A 45 -9.47 -10.26 -18.79
N ASP A 46 -9.59 -9.04 -18.26
CA ASP A 46 -10.31 -7.94 -18.93
C ASP A 46 -9.47 -7.12 -19.91
N GLY A 47 -8.23 -7.54 -20.21
CA GLY A 47 -7.44 -7.04 -21.36
C GLY A 47 -7.17 -5.53 -21.43
N MET A 48 -7.56 -4.74 -20.43
CA MET A 48 -7.50 -3.29 -20.47
C MET A 48 -7.31 -2.72 -19.06
N GLY A 49 -6.13 -2.15 -18.79
CA GLY A 49 -5.88 -1.34 -17.59
C GLY A 49 -5.04 -2.03 -16.53
N SER A 50 -3.84 -1.50 -16.29
CA SER A 50 -2.90 -1.83 -15.21
C SER A 50 -3.60 -2.37 -13.95
N ALA A 51 -3.31 -3.61 -13.54
CA ALA A 51 -3.90 -4.20 -12.34
C ALA A 51 -3.66 -3.29 -11.12
N ALA A 52 -4.74 -2.93 -10.41
CA ALA A 52 -4.65 -2.08 -9.24
C ALA A 52 -3.76 -2.74 -8.18
N PHE A 53 -2.76 -2.01 -7.69
CA PHE A 53 -1.92 -2.42 -6.58
C PHE A 53 -2.69 -2.23 -5.27
N ILE A 54 -3.01 -3.34 -4.61
CA ILE A 54 -3.70 -3.32 -3.32
C ILE A 54 -2.66 -3.63 -2.24
N ALA A 55 -2.52 -2.74 -1.26
CA ALA A 55 -1.66 -2.96 -0.10
C ALA A 55 -2.47 -2.84 1.20
N GLN A 56 -2.28 -3.80 2.10
CA GLN A 56 -2.92 -3.82 3.41
C GLN A 56 -1.93 -3.46 4.49
N VAL A 57 -2.26 -2.48 5.32
CA VAL A 57 -1.39 -1.96 6.37
C VAL A 57 -2.14 -1.82 7.69
N MET A 58 -1.44 -1.95 8.81
CA MET A 58 -2.00 -1.71 10.15
C MET A 58 -2.18 -0.21 10.40
N ALA A 59 -3.16 0.17 11.21
CA ALA A 59 -3.42 1.58 11.49
C ALA A 59 -2.25 2.24 12.24
N ASP A 60 -1.58 1.49 13.12
CA ASP A 60 -0.45 2.02 13.90
C ASP A 60 0.76 2.35 13.02
N ALA A 61 1.00 1.57 11.96
CA ALA A 61 2.07 1.79 11.00
C ALA A 61 1.91 3.08 10.19
N LEU A 62 0.70 3.65 10.14
CA LEU A 62 0.41 4.93 9.48
C LEU A 62 0.30 6.09 10.46
N THR A 63 0.54 5.91 11.77
CA THR A 63 0.37 6.99 12.77
C THR A 63 1.21 8.23 12.44
N ALA A 64 2.44 8.04 11.94
CA ALA A 64 3.32 9.15 11.56
C ALA A 64 2.94 9.82 10.22
N HIS A 65 2.23 9.08 9.34
CA HIS A 65 1.74 9.59 8.05
C HIS A 65 0.37 10.26 8.19
N GLY A 66 -0.43 9.79 9.15
CA GLY A 66 -1.84 10.14 9.31
C GLY A 66 -2.74 9.34 8.36
N THR A 67 -3.84 9.97 7.95
CA THR A 67 -4.83 9.35 7.06
C THR A 67 -4.26 9.28 5.64
N PRO A 68 -4.18 8.09 5.01
CA PRO A 68 -3.75 7.96 3.62
C PRO A 68 -4.77 8.65 2.71
N ALA A 69 -4.28 9.38 1.72
CA ALA A 69 -5.09 10.19 0.82
C ALA A 69 -4.84 9.79 -0.63
N LYS A 70 -5.76 10.20 -1.51
CA LYS A 70 -5.53 10.20 -2.95
C LYS A 70 -4.26 11.01 -3.26
N ASP A 71 -3.51 10.57 -4.26
CA ASP A 71 -2.24 11.15 -4.72
C ASP A 71 -1.03 10.90 -3.80
N ASP A 72 -1.20 10.31 -2.62
CA ASP A 72 -0.08 9.73 -1.87
C ASP A 72 0.59 8.64 -2.72
N THR A 73 1.90 8.43 -2.58
CA THR A 73 2.63 7.38 -3.33
C THR A 73 3.09 6.28 -2.39
N VAL A 74 2.97 5.03 -2.81
CA VAL A 74 3.51 3.86 -2.12
C VAL A 74 4.60 3.25 -2.96
N GLN A 75 5.79 3.20 -2.36
CA GLN A 75 6.94 2.54 -2.92
C GLN A 75 7.07 1.14 -2.32
N ASP A 76 7.12 0.15 -3.19
CA ASP A 76 7.35 -1.25 -2.88
C ASP A 76 8.63 -1.70 -3.60
N GLY A 77 9.77 -1.55 -2.90
CA GLY A 77 11.09 -1.74 -3.50
C GLY A 77 11.34 -0.76 -4.66
N PRO A 78 11.64 -1.24 -5.89
CA PRO A 78 11.91 -0.37 -7.04
C PRO A 78 10.65 0.20 -7.70
N LYS A 79 9.46 -0.28 -7.31
CA LYS A 79 8.20 0.11 -7.94
C LYS A 79 7.50 1.17 -7.11
N THR A 80 7.02 2.22 -7.77
CA THR A 80 6.20 3.26 -7.15
C THR A 80 4.79 3.23 -7.72
N TYR A 81 3.81 3.30 -6.82
CA TYR A 81 2.38 3.31 -7.15
C TYR A 81 1.73 4.54 -6.56
N THR A 82 0.76 5.12 -7.25
CA THR A 82 0.03 6.31 -6.78
C THR A 82 -1.31 5.88 -6.21
N LEU A 83 -1.61 6.27 -4.98
CA LEU A 83 -2.88 5.99 -4.32
C LEU A 83 -4.01 6.67 -5.09
N THR A 84 -4.94 5.84 -5.52
CA THR A 84 -6.21 6.28 -6.10
C THR A 84 -7.30 6.36 -5.06
N ASP A 85 -7.27 5.45 -4.08
CA ASP A 85 -8.23 5.36 -2.99
C ASP A 85 -7.60 4.67 -1.77
N ALA A 86 -8.15 4.92 -0.58
CA ALA A 86 -7.76 4.24 0.64
C ALA A 86 -8.99 3.97 1.51
N THR A 87 -9.24 2.68 1.77
CA THR A 87 -10.38 2.24 2.56
C THR A 87 -9.98 1.93 4.00
N PRO A 88 -10.58 2.56 5.02
CA PRO A 88 -10.36 2.20 6.41
C PRO A 88 -10.99 0.84 6.72
N VAL A 89 -10.30 0.04 7.53
CA VAL A 89 -10.78 -1.27 7.98
C VAL A 89 -10.99 -1.23 9.48
N TYR A 90 -12.23 -1.43 9.89
CA TYR A 90 -12.65 -1.41 11.28
C TYR A 90 -12.88 -2.83 11.82
N ASP A 91 -12.53 -3.04 13.07
CA ASP A 91 -12.93 -4.18 13.88
C ASP A 91 -13.86 -3.64 14.99
N GLY A 92 -15.17 -3.72 14.73
CA GLY A 92 -16.16 -3.00 15.53
C GLY A 92 -15.94 -1.47 15.44
N PRO A 93 -15.86 -0.73 16.57
CA PRO A 93 -15.62 0.71 16.57
C PRO A 93 -14.15 1.10 16.41
N THR A 94 -13.21 0.14 16.35
CA THR A 94 -11.77 0.41 16.34
C THR A 94 -11.22 0.35 14.92
N LEU A 95 -10.52 1.40 14.49
CA LEU A 95 -9.76 1.39 13.24
C LEU A 95 -8.55 0.45 13.40
N CYS A 96 -8.50 -0.62 12.62
CA CYS A 96 -7.46 -1.64 12.73
C CYS A 96 -6.43 -1.56 11.62
N GLY A 97 -6.80 -0.99 10.47
CA GLY A 97 -5.86 -0.79 9.38
C GLY A 97 -6.48 -0.11 8.19
N TRP A 98 -5.71 -0.09 7.12
CA TRP A 98 -6.08 0.52 5.86
C TRP A 98 -5.84 -0.46 4.73
N THR A 99 -6.74 -0.43 3.75
CA THR A 99 -6.54 -1.04 2.45
C THR A 99 -6.24 0.08 1.47
N LEU A 100 -4.99 0.18 1.04
CA LEU A 100 -4.52 1.17 0.09
C LEU A 100 -4.73 0.61 -1.31
N ILE A 101 -5.39 1.39 -2.17
CA ILE A 101 -5.65 1.05 -3.56
C ILE A 101 -4.88 2.04 -4.41
N ALA A 102 -3.81 1.56 -5.01
CA ALA A 102 -2.94 2.35 -5.87
C ALA A 102 -3.01 1.85 -7.30
N ALA A 103 -2.77 2.74 -8.24
CA ALA A 103 -2.63 2.43 -9.65
C ALA A 103 -1.24 2.88 -10.15
N GLY A 104 -0.83 2.35 -11.29
CA GLY A 104 0.51 2.53 -11.82
C GLY A 104 1.44 1.39 -11.42
N GLY A 105 2.73 1.70 -11.32
CA GLY A 105 3.80 0.71 -11.18
C GLY A 105 4.97 1.06 -12.09
N GLU A 106 5.29 2.35 -12.13
CA GLU A 106 6.48 2.83 -12.81
C GLU A 106 7.66 2.25 -12.03
N SER A 107 8.37 1.29 -12.62
CA SER A 107 9.70 0.98 -12.14
C SER A 107 10.50 2.26 -12.32
N HIS A 108 10.98 2.86 -11.21
CA HIS A 108 12.02 3.87 -11.34
C HIS A 108 13.28 3.10 -11.73
N ASP A 109 13.39 2.78 -13.01
CA ASP A 109 14.61 2.24 -13.58
C ASP A 109 15.59 3.42 -13.59
N ASP A 110 16.44 3.48 -12.58
CA ASP A 110 17.59 4.39 -12.51
C ASP A 110 18.64 3.89 -13.55
N THR A 111 18.23 3.86 -14.82
CA THR A 111 19.10 3.65 -15.99
C THR A 111 18.91 4.84 -16.93
N GLY A 112 19.40 5.98 -16.48
CA GLY A 112 19.60 7.17 -17.29
C GLY A 112 20.41 8.15 -16.44
N SER A 113 21.70 8.36 -16.63
CA SER A 113 22.44 8.45 -17.88
C SER A 113 23.93 8.26 -17.59
N LEU A 114 24.56 7.27 -18.22
CA LEU A 114 25.99 7.32 -18.51
C LEU A 114 26.13 8.18 -19.78
N VAL A 115 26.38 9.48 -19.62
CA VAL A 115 27.01 10.31 -20.65
C VAL A 115 28.06 11.19 -20.01
#